data_AF-A0A6B0Z2Z3-F1
#
_entry.id   AF-A0A6B0Z2Z3-F1
#
_cell.length_a   1.000
_cell.length_b   1.000
_cell.length_c   1.000
_cell.angle_alpha   90.00
_cell.angle_beta   90.00
_cell.angle_gamma   90.00
#
_symmetry.space_group_name_H-M   'P 1'
#
loop_
_entity.id
_entity.type
_entity.pdbx_description
1 polymer ?
#
loop_
_entity_poly.entity_id
_entity_poly.type
_entity_poly.pdbx_seq_one_letter_code
_entity_poly.pdbx_strand_id
1 'polypeptide(L)'
;VIATHPNERRRGVGVLLVLATIVEALKTGAANATLEVRKSNNAARSLYRKYGFNDVGIRHRYYHDNREDAIIMSTPAFSNLEYKRSLIRRWNGYLSIRGKTKLQFDPTPYLALTE
;
A
#
# COMPACT_ATOMS: atom_id res chain seq x y z
N VAL A 1 10.43 0.84 -5.29
CA VAL A 1 9.94 2.22 -5.50
C VAL A 1 8.53 2.15 -6.09
N ILE A 2 7.58 2.92 -5.56
CA ILE A 2 6.25 3.08 -6.18
C ILE A 2 6.17 4.50 -6.75
N ALA A 3 5.89 4.60 -8.05
CA ALA A 3 5.74 5.87 -8.74
C ALA A 3 4.63 5.76 -9.79
N THR A 4 4.03 6.90 -10.10
CA THR A 4 3.07 7.02 -11.22
C THR A 4 3.45 8.25 -12.03
N HIS A 5 3.26 8.17 -13.34
CA HIS A 5 3.41 9.33 -14.22
C HIS A 5 2.49 10.46 -13.73
N PRO A 6 2.91 11.74 -13.74
CA PRO A 6 2.09 12.85 -13.24
C PRO A 6 0.67 12.89 -13.81
N ASN A 7 0.52 12.60 -15.10
CA ASN A 7 -0.78 12.57 -15.81
C ASN A 7 -1.68 11.39 -15.39
N GLU A 8 -1.12 10.38 -14.72
CA GLU A 8 -1.84 9.20 -14.24
C GLU A 8 -2.20 9.28 -12.74
N ARG A 9 -1.85 10.39 -12.08
CA ARG A 9 -2.19 10.62 -10.68
C ARG A 9 -3.70 10.78 -10.52
N ARG A 10 -4.21 10.45 -9.33
CA ARG A 10 -5.64 10.54 -8.96
C ARG A 10 -6.59 9.66 -9.79
N ARG A 11 -6.05 8.83 -10.68
CA ARG A 11 -6.82 7.82 -11.45
C ARG A 11 -6.92 6.46 -10.77
N GLY A 12 -6.33 6.29 -9.59
CA GLY A 12 -6.35 5.03 -8.85
C GLY A 12 -5.17 4.09 -9.13
N VAL A 13 -4.25 4.46 -10.02
CA VAL A 13 -3.07 3.63 -10.34
C VAL A 13 -2.18 3.38 -9.12
N GLY A 14 -1.90 4.43 -8.32
CA GLY A 14 -1.09 4.28 -7.11
C GLY A 14 -1.72 3.34 -6.08
N VAL A 15 -3.06 3.27 -6.03
CA VAL A 15 -3.79 2.30 -5.19
C VAL A 15 -3.49 0.88 -5.62
N LEU A 16 -3.60 0.61 -6.93
CA LEU A 16 -3.34 -0.72 -7.48
C LEU A 16 -1.92 -1.18 -7.19
N LEU A 17 -0.92 -0.30 -7.39
CA LEU A 17 0.48 -0.62 -7.14
C LEU A 17 0.74 -0.97 -5.67
N VAL A 18 0.13 -0.23 -4.73
CA VAL A 18 0.26 -0.52 -3.30
C VAL A 18 -0.39 -1.86 -2.94
N LEU A 19 -1.63 -2.09 -3.41
CA LEU A 19 -2.36 -3.31 -3.10
C LEU A 19 -1.68 -4.55 -3.71
N ALA A 20 -1.21 -4.46 -4.95
CA ALA A 20 -0.45 -5.51 -5.61
C ALA A 20 0.85 -5.84 -4.85
N THR A 21 1.58 -4.82 -4.39
CA THR A 21 2.79 -5.01 -3.57
C THR A 21 2.48 -5.75 -2.26
N ILE A 22 1.41 -5.36 -1.56
CA ILE A 22 1.00 -6.03 -0.31
C ILE A 22 0.66 -7.50 -0.57
N VAL A 23 -0.12 -7.77 -1.63
CA VAL A 23 -0.52 -9.13 -1.99
C VAL A 23 0.67 -9.99 -2.37
N GLU A 24 1.63 -9.43 -3.11
CA GLU A 24 2.85 -10.17 -3.46
C GLU A 24 3.67 -10.49 -2.20
N ALA A 25 3.85 -9.54 -1.29
CA ALA A 25 4.53 -9.80 -0.02
C ALA A 25 3.82 -10.88 0.81
N LEU A 26 2.48 -10.89 0.83
CA LEU A 26 1.71 -11.92 1.50
C LEU A 26 1.92 -13.30 0.86
N LYS A 27 1.92 -13.38 -0.48
CA LYS A 27 2.17 -14.63 -1.24
C LYS A 27 3.55 -15.21 -0.96
N THR A 28 4.55 -14.37 -0.72
CA THR A 28 5.92 -14.80 -0.37
C THR A 28 6.08 -15.18 1.11
N GLY A 29 5.00 -15.19 1.90
CA GLY A 29 5.04 -15.55 3.32
C GLY A 29 5.62 -14.47 4.23
N ALA A 30 5.64 -13.20 3.79
CA ALA A 30 6.11 -12.12 4.63
C ALA A 30 5.19 -11.90 5.85
N ALA A 31 5.74 -11.41 6.95
CA ALA A 31 4.95 -11.12 8.15
C ALA A 31 4.16 -9.80 8.02
N ASN A 32 4.71 -8.81 7.32
CA ASN A 32 4.10 -7.50 7.04
C ASN A 32 4.80 -6.83 5.85
N ALA A 33 4.34 -5.64 5.46
CA ALA A 33 5.06 -4.76 4.54
C ALA A 33 5.54 -3.50 5.27
N THR A 34 6.77 -3.07 4.96
CA THR A 34 7.38 -1.84 5.48
C THR A 34 7.92 -0.99 4.32
N LEU A 35 7.88 0.33 4.45
CA LEU A 35 8.42 1.28 3.48
C LEU A 35 9.04 2.48 4.16
N GLU A 36 9.91 3.16 3.44
CA GLU A 36 10.39 4.50 3.75
C GLU A 36 9.77 5.51 2.77
N VAL A 37 9.29 6.64 3.31
CA VAL A 37 8.72 7.73 2.50
C VAL A 37 9.24 9.08 2.99
N ARG A 38 9.54 10.00 2.07
CA ARG A 38 9.90 11.38 2.39
C ARG A 38 8.89 12.00 3.35
N LYS A 39 9.37 12.67 4.41
CA LYS A 39 8.53 13.36 5.40
C LYS A 39 7.59 14.38 4.74
N SER A 40 8.08 15.10 3.73
CA SER A 40 7.31 16.08 2.96
C SER A 40 6.28 15.49 1.99
N ASN A 41 6.36 14.19 1.65
CA ASN A 41 5.49 13.58 0.66
C ASN A 41 4.13 13.18 1.25
N ASN A 42 3.35 14.20 1.64
CA ASN A 42 2.06 14.04 2.29
C ASN A 42 1.05 13.26 1.43
N ALA A 43 1.12 13.39 0.10
CA ALA A 43 0.27 12.65 -0.83
C ALA A 43 0.52 11.13 -0.75
N ALA A 44 1.78 10.70 -0.79
CA ALA A 44 2.14 9.28 -0.66
C ALA A 44 1.84 8.77 0.74
N ARG A 45 2.20 9.51 1.80
CA ARG A 45 1.86 9.15 3.19
C ARG A 45 0.35 8.94 3.38
N SER A 46 -0.47 9.83 2.82
CA SER A 46 -1.93 9.70 2.86
C SER A 46 -2.44 8.49 2.09
N LEU A 47 -1.83 8.16 0.94
CA LEU A 47 -2.13 6.93 0.22
C LEU A 47 -1.77 5.70 1.06
N TYR A 48 -0.57 5.62 1.63
CA TYR A 48 -0.14 4.47 2.41
C TYR A 48 -1.02 4.25 3.65
N ARG A 49 -1.39 5.31 4.39
CA ARG A 49 -2.34 5.21 5.52
C ARG A 49 -3.69 4.62 5.12
N LYS A 50 -4.18 4.97 3.92
CA LYS A 50 -5.40 4.36 3.39
C LYS A 50 -5.26 2.86 3.13
N TYR A 51 -4.07 2.26 3.13
CA TYR A 51 -3.88 0.81 2.97
C TYR A 51 -3.30 0.14 4.23
N GLY A 52 -3.42 0.83 5.37
CA GLY A 52 -3.10 0.31 6.69
C GLY A 52 -1.65 0.53 7.13
N PHE A 53 -0.83 1.23 6.35
CA PHE A 53 0.49 1.63 6.82
C PHE A 53 0.39 2.69 7.92
N ASN A 54 1.12 2.50 9.02
CA ASN A 54 1.24 3.47 10.10
C ASN A 54 2.70 3.88 10.29
N ASP A 55 2.94 5.11 10.73
CA ASP A 55 4.28 5.63 11.04
C ASP A 55 4.86 4.82 12.22
N VAL A 56 6.00 4.15 12.02
CA VAL A 56 6.68 3.30 13.03
C VAL A 56 8.07 3.80 13.41
N GLY A 57 8.58 4.82 12.72
CA GLY A 57 9.89 5.38 13.01
C GLY A 57 10.30 6.47 12.03
N ILE A 58 11.46 7.07 12.28
CA ILE A 58 12.07 8.10 11.43
C ILE A 58 13.53 7.72 11.19
N ARG A 59 13.96 7.73 9.93
CA ARG A 59 15.39 7.76 9.58
C ARG A 59 15.79 9.19 9.30
N HIS A 60 16.60 9.75 10.19
CA HIS A 60 17.08 11.11 10.05
C HIS A 60 18.00 11.25 8.82
N ARG A 61 17.77 12.29 8.02
CA ARG A 61 18.60 12.63 6.85
C ARG A 61 18.82 11.46 5.86
N TYR A 62 17.81 10.60 5.72
CA TYR A 62 17.87 9.39 4.91
C TYR A 62 18.04 9.68 3.41
N TYR A 63 17.36 10.71 2.89
CA TYR A 63 17.46 11.07 1.48
C TYR A 63 18.69 11.95 1.23
N HIS A 64 19.67 11.44 0.49
CA HIS A 64 20.96 12.09 0.30
C HIS A 64 20.92 13.41 -0.48
N ASP A 65 19.95 13.58 -1.36
CA ASP A 65 19.85 14.75 -2.25
C ASP A 65 19.55 16.05 -1.50
N ASN A 66 18.70 16.00 -0.47
CA ASN A 66 18.29 17.17 0.31
C ASN A 66 18.41 16.96 1.83
N ARG A 67 19.04 15.87 2.27
CA ARG A 67 19.16 15.45 3.68
C ARG A 67 17.81 15.38 4.40
N GLU A 68 16.75 15.06 3.67
CA GLU A 68 15.41 14.95 4.23
C GLU A 68 15.23 13.64 5.00
N ASP A 69 14.46 13.72 6.09
CA ASP A 69 14.06 12.56 6.87
C ASP A 69 13.14 11.63 6.07
N ALA A 70 13.29 10.33 6.30
CA ALA A 70 12.30 9.34 5.90
C ALA A 70 11.43 8.94 7.08
N ILE A 71 10.11 8.92 6.87
CA ILE A 71 9.18 8.23 7.75
C ILE A 71 9.18 6.76 7.36
N ILE A 72 9.44 5.89 8.34
CA ILE A 72 9.26 4.45 8.20
C ILE A 72 7.79 4.18 8.48
N MET A 73 7.11 3.45 7.59
CA MET A 73 5.74 3.03 7.79
C MET A 73 5.59 1.53 7.59
N SER A 74 4.76 0.88 8.41
CA SER A 74 4.49 -0.55 8.32
C SER A 74 3.01 -0.86 8.39
N THR A 75 2.59 -1.92 7.71
CA THR A 75 1.24 -2.50 7.86
C THR A 75 1.15 -3.28 9.18
N PRO A 76 -0.06 -3.59 9.68
CA PRO A 76 -0.25 -4.68 10.62
C PRO A 76 0.32 -5.99 10.07
N ALA A 77 0.50 -6.96 10.96
CA ALA A 77 0.87 -8.32 10.57
C ALA A 77 -0.16 -8.88 9.57
N PHE A 78 0.30 -9.62 8.57
CA PHE A 78 -0.57 -10.27 7.60
C PHE A 78 -1.38 -11.41 8.24
N SER A 79 -0.99 -11.92 9.40
CA SER A 79 -1.83 -12.83 10.21
C SER A 79 -3.06 -12.14 10.82
N ASN A 80 -3.09 -10.81 10.87
CA ASN A 80 -4.21 -10.05 11.41
C ASN A 80 -5.42 -10.10 10.45
N LEU A 81 -6.47 -10.79 10.85
CA LEU A 81 -7.67 -10.98 10.03
C LEU A 81 -8.42 -9.67 9.78
N GLU A 82 -8.50 -8.78 10.76
CA GLU A 82 -9.15 -7.47 10.57
C GLU A 82 -8.40 -6.62 9.55
N TYR A 83 -7.07 -6.74 9.50
CA TYR A 83 -6.29 -6.11 8.46
C TYR A 83 -6.62 -6.69 7.08
N LYS A 84 -6.63 -8.01 6.90
CA LYS A 84 -7.02 -8.66 5.63
C LYS A 84 -8.43 -8.25 5.19
N ARG A 85 -9.41 -8.26 6.11
CA ARG A 85 -10.79 -7.80 5.86
C ARG A 85 -10.83 -6.34 5.42
N SER A 86 -9.99 -5.49 6.02
CA SER A 86 -9.90 -4.08 5.60
C SER A 86 -9.40 -3.92 4.17
N LEU A 87 -8.47 -4.77 3.72
CA LEU A 87 -7.98 -4.77 2.34
C LEU A 87 -9.06 -5.21 1.35
N ILE A 88 -9.86 -6.23 1.70
CA ILE A 88 -11.01 -6.67 0.89
C ILE A 88 -12.04 -5.52 0.76
N ARG A 89 -12.40 -4.86 1.86
CA ARG A 89 -13.33 -3.71 1.81
C ARG A 89 -12.82 -2.60 0.89
N ARG A 90 -11.51 -2.32 0.93
CA ARG A 90 -10.87 -1.31 0.08
C ARG A 90 -10.81 -1.71 -1.37
N TRP A 91 -10.57 -2.99 -1.65
CA TRP A 91 -10.64 -3.55 -2.99
C TRP A 91 -12.05 -3.41 -3.58
N ASN A 92 -13.09 -3.79 -2.83
CA ASN A 92 -14.47 -3.64 -3.25
C ASN A 92 -14.84 -2.16 -3.50
N GLY A 93 -14.39 -1.25 -2.63
CA GLY A 93 -14.57 0.20 -2.83
C GLY A 93 -13.81 0.74 -4.05
N TYR A 94 -12.65 0.19 -4.38
CA TYR A 94 -11.93 0.53 -5.62
C TYR A 94 -12.75 0.10 -6.84
N LEU A 95 -13.27 -1.13 -6.83
CA LEU A 95 -14.04 -1.69 -7.92
C LEU A 95 -15.38 -0.98 -8.14
N SER A 96 -16.06 -0.56 -7.08
CA SER A 96 -17.33 0.19 -7.21
C SER A 96 -17.14 1.54 -7.91
N ILE A 97 -15.96 2.15 -7.79
CA ILE A 97 -15.64 3.44 -8.42
C ILE A 97 -15.05 3.26 -9.83
N ARG A 98 -14.29 2.19 -10.08
CA ARG A 98 -13.44 2.06 -11.28
C ARG A 98 -13.84 0.95 -12.25
N GLY A 99 -14.73 0.03 -11.84
CA GLY A 99 -15.15 -1.11 -12.64
C GLY A 99 -14.08 -2.21 -12.76
N LYS A 100 -14.50 -3.47 -12.89
CA LYS A 100 -13.62 -4.65 -13.00
C LYS A 100 -13.00 -4.83 -14.40
N THR A 101 -13.64 -4.31 -15.44
CA THR A 101 -13.52 -4.76 -16.83
C THR A 101 -12.16 -4.56 -17.50
N LYS A 102 -11.19 -3.93 -16.84
CA LYS A 102 -9.84 -3.67 -17.37
C LYS A 102 -8.69 -4.24 -16.53
N LEU A 103 -8.98 -4.99 -15.45
CA LEU A 103 -7.94 -5.47 -14.54
C LEU A 103 -7.75 -6.98 -14.63
N GLN A 104 -6.50 -7.40 -14.91
CA GLN A 104 -6.06 -8.80 -14.80
C GLN A 104 -5.65 -9.18 -13.36
N PHE A 105 -5.77 -8.25 -12.42
CA PHE A 105 -5.38 -8.42 -11.01
C PHE A 105 -6.61 -8.59 -10.12
N ASP A 106 -6.68 -9.70 -9.37
CA ASP A 106 -7.63 -9.91 -8.28
C ASP A 106 -6.90 -10.33 -7.00
N PRO A 107 -6.89 -9.48 -5.95
CA PRO A 107 -6.26 -9.78 -4.68
C PRO A 107 -7.09 -10.75 -3.81
N THR A 108 -8.37 -10.96 -4.14
CA THR A 108 -9.33 -11.65 -3.26
C THR A 108 -8.87 -13.04 -2.81
N PRO A 109 -8.35 -13.93 -3.69
CA PRO A 109 -7.92 -15.27 -3.27
C PRO A 109 -6.82 -15.27 -2.21
N TYR A 110 -5.98 -14.23 -2.18
CA TYR A 110 -4.84 -14.12 -1.27
C TYR A 110 -5.22 -13.44 0.06
N LEU A 111 -6.32 -12.70 0.05
CA LEU A 111 -6.85 -12.00 1.22
C LEU A 111 -7.97 -12.78 1.93
N ALA A 112 -8.63 -13.68 1.20
CA ALA A 112 -9.59 -14.61 1.75
C ALA A 112 -8.90 -15.56 2.73
N LEU A 113 -9.63 -15.95 3.77
CA LEU A 113 -9.23 -17.04 4.65
C LEU A 113 -9.26 -18.32 3.80
N THR A 114 -8.13 -19.04 3.72
CA THR A 114 -8.21 -20.49 3.52
C THR A 114 -8.76 -21.06 4.82
N GLU A 115 -9.82 -21.86 4.71
CA GLU A 115 -10.35 -22.67 5.81
C GLU A 115 -9.26 -23.59 6.39
#